data_AF-A0A9D4R959-F1
#
_entry.id   AF-A0A9D4R959-F1
#
_cell.length_a   1.000
_cell.length_b   1.000
_cell.length_c   1.000
_cell.angle_alpha   90.00
_cell.angle_beta   90.00
_cell.angle_gamma   90.00
#
_symmetry.space_group_name_H-M   'P 1'
#
loop_
_entity.id
_entity.type
_entity.pdbx_description
1 polymer ?
#
loop_
_entity_poly.entity_id
_entity_poly.type
_entity_poly.pdbx_seq_one_letter_code
_entity_poly.pdbx_strand_id
1 'polypeptide(L)' 'MLEGGASQRHMARQLGVSQSIVARMWSRYQMHGDVITRYRGGHQRATTQAQDCFIKVQA' A
#
# COMPACT_ATOMS: atom_id res chain seq x y z
N MET A 1 1.33 -19.32 12.10
CA MET A 1 0.00 -18.93 12.60
C MET A 1 -0.04 -17.41 12.55
N LEU A 2 -1.03 -16.77 11.91
CA LEU A 2 -1.17 -15.31 12.00
C LEU A 2 -1.65 -14.96 13.42
N GLU A 3 -1.12 -13.88 13.99
CA GLU A 3 -1.46 -13.46 15.35
C GLU A 3 -2.98 -13.28 15.49
N GLY A 4 -3.60 -14.02 16.41
CA GLY A 4 -5.05 -14.04 16.62
C GLY A 4 -5.77 -15.34 16.23
N GLY A 5 -5.06 -16.39 15.82
CA GLY A 5 -5.66 -17.73 15.60
C GLY A 5 -6.49 -17.87 14.32
N ALA A 6 -6.58 -16.82 13.51
CA ALA A 6 -7.18 -16.88 12.18
C ALA A 6 -6.23 -17.61 11.20
N SER A 7 -6.68 -18.74 10.65
CA SER A 7 -5.97 -19.42 9.57
C SER A 7 -5.97 -18.55 8.29
N GLN A 8 -4.88 -18.59 7.51
CA GLN A 8 -4.79 -17.89 6.21
C GLN A 8 -5.99 -18.17 5.31
N ARG A 9 -6.56 -19.37 5.39
CA ARG A 9 -7.79 -19.77 4.69
C ARG A 9 -9.03 -18.98 5.12
N HIS A 10 -9.17 -18.69 6.40
CA HIS A 10 -10.26 -17.89 6.93
C HIS A 10 -10.14 -16.44 6.45
N MET A 11 -8.95 -15.86 6.53
CA MET A 11 -8.65 -14.51 6.03
C MET A 11 -8.86 -14.40 4.51
N ALA A 12 -8.41 -15.38 3.74
CA ALA A 12 -8.61 -15.44 2.30
C ALA A 12 -10.11 -15.42 1.94
N ARG A 13 -10.93 -16.19 2.66
CA ARG A 13 -12.37 -16.24 2.44
C ARG A 13 -13.08 -14.94 2.85
N GLN A 14 -12.68 -14.30 3.95
CA GLN A 14 -13.22 -13.00 4.34
C GLN A 14 -12.88 -11.90 3.34
N LEU A 15 -11.65 -11.91 2.82
CA LEU A 15 -11.17 -10.89 1.89
C LEU A 15 -11.54 -11.17 0.42
N GLY A 16 -12.10 -12.36 0.11
CA GLY A 16 -12.42 -12.77 -1.26
C GLY A 16 -11.18 -12.94 -2.15
N VAL A 17 -10.01 -13.19 -1.56
CA VAL A 17 -8.73 -13.34 -2.27
C VAL A 17 -8.17 -14.75 -2.13
N SER A 18 -7.16 -15.10 -2.93
CA SER A 18 -6.48 -16.39 -2.78
C SER A 18 -5.61 -16.43 -1.51
N GLN A 19 -5.47 -17.62 -0.92
CA GLN A 19 -4.59 -17.85 0.23
C GLN A 19 -3.14 -17.40 -0.03
N SER A 20 -2.66 -17.51 -1.27
CA SER A 20 -1.32 -17.08 -1.67
C SER A 20 -1.12 -15.56 -1.55
N ILE A 21 -2.17 -14.76 -1.75
CA ILE A 21 -2.12 -13.30 -1.54
C ILE A 21 -1.94 -13.00 -0.05
N VAL A 22 -2.70 -13.68 0.82
CA VAL A 22 -2.61 -13.53 2.28
C VAL A 22 -1.24 -13.95 2.79
N ALA A 23 -0.71 -15.10 2.32
CA ALA A 23 0.62 -15.57 2.67
C ALA A 23 1.70 -14.55 2.26
N ARG A 24 1.61 -13.99 1.05
CA ARG A 24 2.56 -12.99 0.54
C ARG A 24 2.52 -11.70 1.34
N MET A 25 1.32 -11.22 1.70
CA MET A 25 1.17 -10.04 2.56
C MET A 25 1.77 -10.27 3.94
N TRP A 26 1.51 -11.45 4.53
CA TRP A 26 2.05 -11.83 5.82
C TRP A 26 3.59 -11.91 5.81
N SER A 27 4.18 -12.55 4.80
CA SER A 27 5.64 -12.59 4.66
C SER A 27 6.25 -11.20 4.52
N ARG A 28 5.60 -10.28 3.80
CA ARG A 28 6.07 -8.90 3.69
C ARG A 28 6.01 -8.16 5.03
N TYR A 29 4.92 -8.34 5.76
CA TYR A 29 4.75 -7.78 7.10
C TYR A 29 5.85 -8.26 8.05
N GLN A 30 6.18 -9.56 8.04
CA GLN A 30 7.28 -10.10 8.85
C GLN A 30 8.66 -9.58 8.45
N MET A 31 8.88 -9.30 7.17
CA MET A 31 10.18 -8.84 6.66
C MET A 31 10.43 -7.35 6.94
N HIS A 32 9.40 -6.51 6.88
CA HIS A 32 9.54 -5.06 7.02
C HIS A 32 8.98 -4.49 8.33
N GLY A 33 8.29 -5.30 9.13
CA GLY A 33 7.58 -4.84 10.33
C GLY A 33 6.38 -3.95 10.03
N ASP A 34 6.06 -3.73 8.75
CA ASP A 34 5.01 -2.83 8.31
C ASP A 34 4.34 -3.35 7.04
N VAL A 35 3.02 -3.15 6.94
CA VAL A 35 2.31 -3.30 5.67
C VAL A 35 2.62 -2.03 4.89
N ILE A 36 3.81 -2.00 4.27
CA ILE A 36 4.19 -0.86 3.45
C ILE A 36 3.16 -0.79 2.31
N THR A 37 2.19 0.10 2.45
CA THR A 37 1.39 0.56 1.33
C THR A 37 2.43 1.18 0.42
N ARG A 38 2.77 0.51 -0.69
CA ARG A 38 3.72 1.05 -1.66
C ARG A 38 3.38 2.53 -1.79
N TYR A 39 4.33 3.42 -1.47
CA TYR A 39 4.19 4.83 -1.82
C TYR A 39 3.67 4.81 -3.24
N ARG A 40 2.51 5.43 -3.49
CA ARG A 40 2.00 5.58 -4.86
C ARG A 40 3.15 6.26 -5.60
N GLY A 41 3.90 5.47 -6.36
CA GLY A 41 4.95 5.96 -7.23
C GLY A 41 4.27 6.66 -8.39
N GLY A 42 3.62 7.78 -8.10
CA GLY A 42 3.42 8.83 -9.07
C GLY A 42 4.72 9.64 -9.15
N HIS A 43 4.87 10.39 -10.22
CA HIS A 43 5.94 11.37 -10.31
C HIS A 43 5.90 12.27 -9.07
N GLN A 44 7.04 12.39 -8.38
CA GLN A 44 7.24 13.47 -7.43
C GLN A 44 6.84 14.76 -8.14
N ARG A 45 5.95 15.55 -7.52
CA ARG A 45 5.49 16.82 -8.11
C ARG A 45 6.72 17.61 -8.54
N ALA A 46 6.86 17.80 -9.85
CA ALA A 46 8.00 18.51 -10.43
C ALA A 46 8.00 19.98 -10.00
N THR A 47 6.81 20.52 -9.72
CA THR A 47 6.61 21.88 -9.23
C THR A 47 6.39 21.91 -7.72
N THR A 48 7.11 22.79 -7.03
CA THR A 48 6.83 23.16 -5.64
C THR A 48 5.64 24.14 -5.60
N GLN A 49 5.01 24.28 -4.43
CA GLN A 49 3.89 25.21 -4.25
C GLN A 49 4.26 26.67 -4.62
N ALA A 50 5.53 27.05 -4.40
CA ALA A 50 6.05 28.35 -4.79
C ALA A 50 6.16 28.50 -6.33
N GLN A 51 6.55 27.44 -7.04
CA GLN A 51 6.61 27.43 -8.51
C GLN A 51 5.20 27.48 -9.14
N ASP A 52 4.22 26.86 -8.49
CA ASP A 52 2.81 26.88 -8.93
C ASP A 52 2.21 28.30 -8.89
N CYS A 53 2.61 29.13 -7.92
CA CYS A 53 2.20 30.55 -7.85
C CYS A 53 2.65 31.40 -9.04
N PHE A 54 3.69 30.98 -9.77
CA PHE A 54 4.14 31.65 -10.99
C PHE A 54 3.43 31.13 -12.25
N ILE A 55 2.82 29.95 -12.20
CA ILE A 55 2.00 29.38 -13.27
C ILE A 55 0.55 29.83 -13.03
N LYS A 56 0.32 31.13 -12.98
CA LYS A 56 -1.03 31.65 -13.19
C LYS A 56 -1.26 31.66 -14.70
N VAL A 57 -1.96 30.65 -15.20
CA VAL A 57 -2.57 30.68 -16.53
C VAL A 57 -3.36 31.99 -16.61
N GLN A 58 -2.92 32.89 -17.48
CA GLN A 58 -3.74 34.03 -17.87
C GLN A 58 -4.99 33.45 -18.53
N ALA A 59 -6.12 33.58 -17.87
CA ALA A 59 -7.44 33.31 -18.43
C ALA A 59 -7.83 34.42 -19.41
#